data_AF-A0A7X9F4Y9-F1
#
_entry.id   AF-A0A7X9F4Y9-F1
#
_cell.length_a   1.000
_cell.length_b   1.000
_cell.length_c   1.000
_cell.angle_alpha   90.00
_cell.angle_beta   90.00
_cell.angle_gamma   90.00
#
_symmetry.space_group_name_H-M   'P 1'
#
loop_
_entity.id
_entity.type
_entity.pdbx_description
1 polymer ?
#
loop_
_entity_poly.entity_id
_entity_poly.type
_entity_poly.pdbx_seq_one_letter_code
_entity_poly.pdbx_strand_id
1 'polypeptide(L)'
;MVSDLEKGFNDDQCSGHPEGSGRSFLDSIEGLASQLKAGYSGATTPAKSDLSDFSPDDFPEIETTDKTARKITELREIIASIESRPQLQHEITLDRNYRINYKGELNRAQLEAVTSIEGPVLVIAGAGSGKTRVIVYRVAFMMENGISPEDMLLLTFTRKAAGEMLGRVQQLLKDNSAQKVFGGTFHAFANFVLRKYANLIDVPPDFTIIDEEDSADTIDLIRSELKTEKTGKAFPGKNRIREIISSARNRNLTIKEVINEEFTGLAEFTGDIELISQGYEKYKKICRIFDYDDLMEVLRNSLRDNPTFRKRLNSAYKYI
;
A
#
# COMPACT_ATOMS: atom_id res chain seq x y z
N MET A 1 -34.92 1.04 9.84
CA MET A 1 -34.42 1.98 10.87
C MET A 1 -32.95 2.28 10.62
N VAL A 2 -32.66 2.84 9.45
CA VAL A 2 -31.37 3.41 9.06
C VAL A 2 -31.73 4.58 8.15
N SER A 3 -31.84 5.75 8.76
CA SER A 3 -31.95 7.06 8.13
C SER A 3 -31.74 8.03 9.29
N ASP A 4 -30.77 8.93 9.14
CA ASP A 4 -30.40 10.04 10.04
C ASP A 4 -28.96 9.89 10.54
N LEU A 5 -28.03 10.43 9.75
CA LEU A 5 -26.82 11.13 10.20
C LEU A 5 -26.09 11.71 8.97
N GLU A 6 -26.82 12.54 8.22
CA GLU A 6 -26.23 13.55 7.34
C GLU A 6 -26.94 14.86 7.66
N LYS A 7 -26.31 15.72 8.45
CA LYS A 7 -26.37 17.20 8.38
C LYS A 7 -25.73 17.85 9.59
N GLY A 8 -24.92 18.86 9.29
CA GLY A 8 -24.65 19.97 10.19
C GLY A 8 -23.18 20.10 10.51
N PHE A 9 -22.46 20.89 9.72
CA PHE A 9 -21.72 22.03 10.25
C PHE A 9 -21.62 23.10 9.16
N ASN A 10 -22.29 24.23 9.43
CA ASN A 10 -22.26 25.45 8.65
C ASN A 10 -20.95 26.20 8.92
N ASP A 11 -20.35 26.71 7.85
CA ASP A 11 -19.50 27.89 7.88
C ASP A 11 -20.32 29.12 8.28
N ASP A 12 -19.88 29.90 9.27
CA ASP A 12 -19.61 31.33 9.08
C ASP A 12 -19.07 32.03 10.36
N GLN A 13 -18.14 32.96 10.10
CA GLN A 13 -17.63 34.07 10.95
C GLN A 13 -16.52 33.79 11.98
N CYS A 14 -15.29 34.16 11.60
CA CYS A 14 -14.51 35.14 12.37
C CYS A 14 -13.46 35.83 11.48
N SER A 15 -13.66 37.13 11.26
CA SER A 15 -12.79 38.06 10.55
C SER A 15 -11.59 38.51 11.39
N GLY A 16 -10.41 38.65 10.77
CA GLY A 16 -9.27 39.37 11.35
C GLY A 16 -7.95 39.17 10.58
N HIS A 17 -7.68 40.02 9.59
CA HIS A 17 -6.34 40.12 8.97
C HIS A 17 -5.30 40.67 9.94
N PRO A 18 -4.02 40.31 9.74
CA PRO A 18 -3.10 41.30 9.20
C PRO A 18 -2.38 40.81 7.94
N GLU A 19 -2.29 41.72 6.97
CA GLU A 19 -1.52 41.58 5.74
C GLU A 19 -0.03 41.34 6.06
N GLY A 20 0.51 40.22 5.59
CA GLY A 20 1.92 39.88 5.66
C GLY A 20 2.29 39.08 4.41
N SER A 21 3.19 39.62 3.62
CA SER A 21 3.58 39.18 2.28
C SER A 21 3.95 37.68 2.20
N GLY A 22 3.02 36.84 1.74
CA GLY A 22 3.29 35.48 1.34
C GLY A 22 3.64 35.43 -0.14
N ARG A 23 4.94 35.31 -0.46
CA ARG A 23 5.37 34.90 -1.80
C ARG A 23 4.74 33.54 -2.10
N SER A 24 4.07 33.42 -3.24
CA SER A 24 3.47 32.17 -3.67
C SER A 24 4.57 31.13 -3.88
N PHE A 25 4.31 29.87 -3.55
CA PHE A 25 5.21 28.75 -3.83
C PHE A 25 5.61 28.70 -5.33
N LEU A 26 4.78 29.23 -6.22
CA LEU A 26 5.07 29.40 -7.65
C LEU A 26 6.10 30.52 -7.91
N ASP A 27 6.12 31.58 -7.11
CA ASP A 27 7.12 32.67 -7.23
C ASP A 27 8.52 32.19 -6.81
N SER A 28 8.58 31.25 -5.86
CA SER A 28 9.83 30.58 -5.48
C SER A 28 10.36 29.66 -6.59
N ILE A 29 9.47 29.03 -7.36
CA ILE A 29 9.85 28.19 -8.50
C ILE A 29 10.27 29.05 -9.71
N GLU A 30 9.60 30.17 -9.98
CA GLU A 30 10.02 31.11 -11.02
C GLU A 30 11.36 31.80 -10.69
N GLY A 31 11.62 32.08 -9.41
CA GLY A 31 12.91 32.58 -8.92
C GLY A 31 14.07 31.59 -9.14
N LEU A 32 13.84 30.30 -8.93
CA LEU A 32 14.81 29.23 -9.21
C LEU A 32 15.04 29.04 -10.72
N ALA A 33 13.99 29.13 -11.54
CA ALA A 33 14.09 29.03 -12.99
C ALA A 33 14.83 30.22 -13.63
N SER A 34 14.70 31.42 -13.04
CA SER A 34 15.41 32.63 -13.48
C SER A 34 16.89 32.62 -13.05
N GLN A 35 17.22 32.11 -11.86
CA GLN A 35 18.62 31.89 -11.44
C GLN A 35 19.34 30.83 -12.28
N LEU A 36 18.63 29.75 -12.68
CA LEU A 36 19.17 28.75 -13.60
C LEU A 36 19.41 29.31 -15.02
N LYS A 37 18.58 30.27 -15.47
CA LYS A 37 18.79 30.96 -16.76
C LYS A 37 19.95 31.96 -16.75
N ALA A 38 20.25 32.59 -15.61
CA ALA A 38 21.36 33.53 -15.49
C ALA A 38 22.74 32.84 -15.43
N GLY A 39 22.81 31.58 -14.96
CA GLY A 39 24.04 30.80 -14.91
C GLY A 39 24.51 30.22 -16.26
N TYR A 40 23.69 30.33 -17.31
CA TYR A 40 23.95 29.79 -18.65
C TYR A 40 24.08 30.88 -19.72
N SER A 41 24.49 32.09 -19.37
CA SER A 41 24.86 33.12 -20.36
C SER A 41 26.27 32.84 -20.93
N GLY A 42 26.38 31.80 -21.74
CA GLY A 42 27.65 31.41 -22.36
C GLY A 42 27.59 30.24 -23.35
N ALA A 43 26.41 29.70 -23.66
CA ALA A 43 26.25 28.66 -24.66
C ALA A 43 25.16 29.09 -25.66
N THR A 44 25.53 29.12 -26.93
CA THR A 44 24.64 29.27 -28.08
C THR A 44 23.43 28.36 -27.95
N THR A 45 22.23 28.93 -28.05
CA THR A 45 20.95 28.21 -28.09
C THR A 45 20.99 27.13 -29.19
N PRO A 46 20.88 25.82 -28.88
CA PRO A 46 20.65 24.83 -29.92
C PRO A 46 19.24 25.06 -30.48
N ALA A 47 19.07 24.86 -31.78
CA ALA A 47 17.76 24.83 -32.42
C ALA A 47 16.84 23.86 -31.67
N LYS A 48 15.53 24.15 -31.62
CA LYS A 48 14.52 23.23 -31.09
C LYS A 48 14.57 21.92 -31.90
N SER A 49 15.26 20.90 -31.38
CA SER A 49 15.18 19.55 -31.91
C SER A 49 13.81 18.98 -31.57
N ASP A 50 13.21 18.30 -32.53
CA ASP A 50 11.92 17.67 -32.39
C ASP A 50 12.08 16.49 -31.42
N LEU A 51 11.06 16.16 -30.61
CA LEU A 51 11.18 15.08 -29.61
C LEU A 51 11.47 13.70 -30.25
N SER A 52 11.30 13.59 -31.57
CA SER A 52 11.68 12.43 -32.39
C SER A 52 13.19 12.28 -32.63
N ASP A 53 14.00 13.30 -32.31
CA ASP A 53 15.45 13.31 -32.58
C ASP A 53 16.26 12.68 -31.44
N PHE A 54 15.62 12.23 -30.36
CA PHE A 54 16.28 11.61 -29.21
C PHE A 54 16.14 10.08 -29.27
N SER A 55 17.26 9.39 -29.43
CA SER A 55 17.42 7.96 -29.20
C SER A 55 17.59 7.68 -27.70
N PRO A 56 17.19 6.49 -27.19
CA PRO A 56 17.57 6.04 -25.85
C PRO A 56 19.08 6.11 -25.57
N ASP A 57 19.90 6.04 -26.62
CA ASP A 57 21.37 6.13 -26.56
C ASP A 57 21.89 7.58 -26.37
N ASP A 58 21.04 8.60 -26.56
CA ASP A 58 21.41 10.00 -26.35
C ASP A 58 21.38 10.41 -24.87
N PHE A 59 20.91 9.51 -24.01
CA PHE A 59 20.89 9.71 -22.56
C PHE A 59 22.13 9.06 -21.94
N PRO A 60 22.89 9.78 -21.10
CA PRO A 60 24.03 9.19 -20.41
C PRO A 60 23.58 8.00 -19.57
N GLU A 61 24.32 6.89 -19.66
CA GLU A 61 24.08 5.73 -18.81
C GLU A 61 24.10 6.18 -17.34
N ILE A 62 22.99 5.96 -16.64
CA ILE A 62 22.90 6.27 -15.23
C ILE A 62 23.80 5.27 -14.49
N GLU A 63 24.83 5.76 -13.81
CA GLU A 63 25.64 4.93 -12.92
C GLU A 63 24.73 4.29 -11.87
N THR A 64 24.51 2.98 -12.01
CA THR A 64 23.69 2.22 -11.08
C THR A 64 24.53 1.84 -9.88
N THR A 65 24.04 2.08 -8.67
CA THR A 65 24.70 1.55 -7.46
C THR A 65 24.72 0.02 -7.51
N ASP A 66 25.72 -0.62 -6.90
CA ASP A 66 25.81 -2.09 -6.80
C ASP A 66 24.51 -2.74 -6.30
N LYS A 67 23.80 -2.06 -5.40
CA LYS A 67 22.51 -2.51 -4.87
C LYS A 67 21.39 -2.45 -5.92
N THR A 68 21.36 -1.40 -6.74
CA THR A 68 20.41 -1.25 -7.85
C THR A 68 20.69 -2.29 -8.93
N ALA A 69 21.95 -2.49 -9.31
CA ALA A 69 22.35 -3.49 -10.29
C ALA A 69 21.95 -4.91 -9.86
N ARG A 70 22.18 -5.28 -8.59
CA ARG A 70 21.76 -6.58 -8.02
C ARG A 70 20.25 -6.78 -8.10
N LYS A 71 19.46 -5.76 -7.73
CA LYS A 71 17.99 -5.82 -7.83
C LYS A 71 17.52 -5.98 -9.27
N ILE A 72 18.15 -5.30 -10.23
CA ILE A 72 17.81 -5.44 -11.66
C ILE A 72 18.06 -6.89 -12.12
N THR A 73 19.21 -7.47 -11.76
CA THR A 73 19.52 -8.86 -12.09
C THR A 73 18.52 -9.83 -11.47
N GLU A 74 18.22 -9.68 -10.18
CA GLU A 74 17.26 -10.53 -9.47
C GLU A 74 15.85 -10.45 -10.09
N LEU A 75 15.38 -9.24 -10.43
CA LEU A 75 14.08 -9.06 -11.11
C LEU A 75 14.07 -9.71 -12.49
N ARG A 76 15.16 -9.63 -13.26
CA ARG A 76 15.27 -10.27 -14.58
C ARG A 76 15.22 -11.79 -14.46
N GLU A 77 15.91 -12.36 -13.47
CA GLU A 77 15.87 -13.81 -13.20
C GLU A 77 14.47 -14.28 -12.80
N ILE A 78 13.77 -13.50 -11.96
CA ILE A 78 12.39 -13.78 -11.59
C ILE A 78 11.47 -13.76 -12.83
N ILE A 79 11.60 -12.75 -13.70
CA ILE A 79 10.81 -12.64 -14.93
C ILE A 79 11.08 -13.85 -15.84
N ALA A 80 12.35 -14.18 -16.09
CA ALA A 80 12.72 -15.32 -16.92
C ALA A 80 12.21 -16.66 -16.33
N SER A 81 12.23 -16.80 -15.00
CA SER A 81 11.65 -17.96 -14.31
C SER A 81 10.12 -18.03 -14.45
N ILE A 82 9.43 -16.89 -14.49
CA ILE A 82 7.97 -16.84 -14.71
C ILE A 82 7.64 -17.18 -16.16
N GLU A 83 8.37 -16.62 -17.12
CA GLU A 83 8.12 -16.82 -18.56
C GLU A 83 8.42 -18.26 -19.03
N SER A 84 9.40 -18.91 -18.41
CA SER A 84 9.76 -20.31 -18.70
C SER A 84 8.79 -21.34 -18.12
N ARG A 85 7.83 -20.93 -17.27
CA ARG A 85 6.80 -21.85 -16.77
C ARG A 85 5.86 -22.22 -17.91
N PRO A 86 5.53 -23.52 -18.08
CA PRO A 86 4.60 -23.94 -19.12
C PRO A 86 3.27 -23.20 -18.93
N GLN A 87 2.89 -22.39 -19.91
CA GLN A 87 1.55 -21.82 -19.98
C GLN A 87 0.59 -22.99 -20.21
N LEU A 88 -0.25 -23.28 -19.23
CA LEU A 88 -1.35 -24.21 -19.40
C LEU A 88 -2.27 -23.62 -20.46
N GLN A 89 -2.20 -24.14 -21.69
CA GLN A 89 -3.17 -23.83 -22.73
C GLN A 89 -4.49 -24.46 -22.32
N HIS A 90 -5.26 -23.73 -21.51
CA HIS A 90 -6.60 -24.15 -21.14
C HIS A 90 -7.56 -23.72 -22.24
N GLU A 91 -8.22 -24.67 -22.88
CA GLU A 91 -9.32 -24.35 -23.77
C GLU A 91 -10.44 -23.71 -22.94
N ILE A 92 -10.83 -22.48 -23.27
CA ILE A 92 -11.80 -21.70 -22.49
C ILE A 92 -13.21 -22.16 -22.89
N THR A 93 -13.75 -23.11 -22.14
CA THR A 93 -15.13 -23.57 -22.32
C THR A 93 -16.08 -22.77 -21.43
N LEU A 94 -17.03 -22.06 -22.06
CA LEU A 94 -18.11 -21.37 -21.38
C LEU A 94 -19.39 -22.20 -21.50
N ASP A 95 -19.50 -23.24 -20.66
CA ASP A 95 -20.55 -24.26 -20.75
C ASP A 95 -21.90 -23.86 -20.13
N ARG A 96 -22.03 -22.61 -19.66
CA ARG A 96 -23.21 -22.12 -18.94
C ARG A 96 -23.81 -20.89 -19.62
N ASN A 97 -25.12 -20.70 -19.41
CA ASN A 97 -25.81 -19.46 -19.76
C ASN A 97 -25.48 -18.38 -18.73
N TYR A 98 -24.41 -17.63 -18.97
CA TYR A 98 -24.02 -16.48 -18.17
C TYR A 98 -24.93 -15.27 -18.45
N ARG A 99 -25.21 -14.45 -17.42
CA ARG A 99 -25.89 -13.15 -17.58
C ARG A 99 -25.00 -12.16 -18.33
N ILE A 100 -23.68 -12.26 -18.15
CA ILE A 100 -22.69 -11.38 -18.76
C ILE A 100 -22.11 -12.04 -20.03
N ASN A 101 -22.03 -11.29 -21.13
CA ASN A 101 -21.35 -11.73 -22.35
C ASN A 101 -19.82 -11.60 -22.23
N TYR A 102 -19.19 -12.50 -21.45
CA TYR A 102 -17.75 -12.45 -21.19
C TYR A 102 -16.89 -12.42 -22.47
N LYS A 103 -17.24 -13.20 -23.50
CA LYS A 103 -16.50 -13.24 -24.78
C LYS A 103 -16.60 -11.94 -25.58
N GLY A 104 -17.71 -11.21 -25.46
CA GLY A 104 -17.88 -9.91 -26.10
C GLY A 104 -17.23 -8.75 -25.34
N GLU A 105 -17.10 -8.88 -24.02
CA GLU A 105 -16.62 -7.82 -23.14
C GLU A 105 -15.11 -7.87 -22.84
N LEU A 106 -14.45 -9.01 -23.07
CA LEU A 106 -13.06 -9.25 -22.70
C LEU A 106 -12.25 -9.73 -23.89
N ASN A 107 -11.00 -9.25 -24.00
CA ASN A 107 -10.05 -9.85 -24.94
C ASN A 107 -9.62 -11.25 -24.46
N ARG A 108 -8.93 -12.01 -25.32
CA ARG A 108 -8.52 -13.39 -25.03
C ARG A 108 -7.76 -13.54 -23.69
N ALA A 109 -6.75 -12.69 -23.45
CA ALA A 109 -5.93 -12.76 -22.24
C ALA A 109 -6.72 -12.38 -20.97
N GLN A 110 -7.60 -11.38 -21.06
CA GLN A 110 -8.48 -11.01 -19.96
C GLN A 110 -9.50 -12.11 -19.67
N LEU A 111 -10.06 -12.73 -20.70
CA LEU A 111 -11.00 -13.85 -20.56
C LEU A 111 -10.32 -15.06 -19.91
N GLU A 112 -9.11 -15.39 -20.32
CA GLU A 112 -8.31 -16.45 -19.70
C GLU A 112 -8.06 -16.16 -18.21
N ALA A 113 -7.66 -14.93 -17.88
CA ALA A 113 -7.46 -14.50 -16.49
C ALA A 113 -8.75 -14.50 -15.66
N VAL A 114 -9.90 -14.20 -16.27
CA VAL A 114 -11.22 -14.22 -15.60
C VAL A 114 -11.72 -15.64 -15.36
N THR A 115 -11.47 -16.55 -16.31
CA THR A 115 -12.01 -17.91 -16.30
C THR A 115 -11.14 -18.91 -15.55
N SER A 116 -9.87 -18.59 -15.30
CA SER A 116 -8.93 -19.41 -14.51
C SER A 116 -9.23 -19.32 -13.01
N ILE A 117 -10.32 -19.93 -12.53
CA ILE A 117 -10.78 -19.82 -11.13
C ILE A 117 -9.83 -20.53 -10.16
N GLU A 118 -9.45 -21.77 -10.47
CA GLU A 118 -8.71 -22.64 -9.56
C GLU A 118 -7.20 -22.41 -9.62
N GLY A 119 -6.55 -22.52 -8.46
CA GLY A 119 -5.10 -22.38 -8.33
C GLY A 119 -4.59 -20.93 -8.35
N PRO A 120 -3.26 -20.74 -8.19
CA PRO A 120 -2.65 -19.42 -8.18
C PRO A 120 -2.60 -18.82 -9.59
N VAL A 121 -3.09 -17.59 -9.72
CA VAL A 121 -3.08 -16.84 -10.98
C VAL A 121 -2.32 -15.53 -10.80
N LEU A 122 -1.32 -15.28 -11.64
CA LEU A 122 -0.57 -14.03 -11.70
C LEU A 122 -0.92 -13.29 -13.00
N VAL A 123 -1.50 -12.10 -12.87
CA VAL A 123 -1.85 -11.24 -14.01
C VAL A 123 -0.87 -10.06 -14.08
N ILE A 124 0.07 -10.11 -15.03
CA ILE A 124 1.02 -9.03 -15.30
C ILE A 124 0.39 -8.09 -16.33
N ALA A 125 0.23 -6.81 -15.98
CA ALA A 125 -0.61 -5.92 -16.75
C ALA A 125 -0.13 -4.45 -16.68
N GLY A 126 0.21 -3.90 -17.85
CA GLY A 126 0.66 -2.50 -18.01
C GLY A 126 -0.39 -1.46 -17.65
N ALA A 127 -0.03 -0.17 -17.64
CA ALA A 127 -1.01 0.91 -17.50
C ALA A 127 -2.08 0.82 -18.60
N GLY A 128 -3.34 1.14 -18.30
CA GLY A 128 -4.44 1.11 -19.27
C GLY A 128 -4.93 -0.28 -19.74
N SER A 129 -4.24 -1.38 -19.41
CA SER A 129 -4.58 -2.74 -19.86
C SER A 129 -5.87 -3.37 -19.27
N GLY A 130 -6.58 -2.65 -18.41
CA GLY A 130 -7.83 -3.12 -17.81
C GLY A 130 -7.67 -4.03 -16.59
N LYS A 131 -6.59 -3.91 -15.79
CA LYS A 131 -6.40 -4.64 -14.51
C LYS A 131 -7.67 -4.69 -13.64
N THR A 132 -8.23 -3.53 -13.36
CA THR A 132 -9.46 -3.40 -12.58
C THR A 132 -10.65 -4.11 -13.25
N ARG A 133 -10.72 -4.05 -14.59
CA ARG A 133 -11.76 -4.75 -15.36
C ARG A 133 -11.64 -6.26 -15.19
N VAL A 134 -10.43 -6.82 -15.25
CA VAL A 134 -10.18 -8.25 -15.02
C VAL A 134 -10.65 -8.68 -13.63
N ILE A 135 -10.27 -7.96 -12.58
CA ILE A 135 -10.68 -8.28 -11.20
C ILE A 135 -12.20 -8.27 -11.04
N VAL A 136 -12.86 -7.21 -11.53
CA VAL A 136 -14.32 -7.05 -11.45
C VAL A 136 -15.03 -8.18 -12.20
N TYR A 137 -14.61 -8.49 -13.42
CA TYR A 137 -15.22 -9.56 -14.21
C TYR A 137 -14.94 -10.95 -13.61
N ARG A 138 -13.77 -11.15 -12.98
CA ARG A 138 -13.42 -12.40 -12.29
C ARG A 138 -14.32 -12.64 -11.09
N VAL A 139 -14.56 -11.62 -10.26
CA VAL A 139 -15.52 -11.73 -9.13
C VAL A 139 -16.91 -12.07 -9.66
N ALA A 140 -17.40 -11.35 -10.67
CA ALA A 140 -18.70 -11.64 -11.28
C ALA A 140 -18.76 -13.08 -11.84
N PHE A 141 -17.71 -13.53 -12.53
CA PHE A 141 -17.63 -14.87 -13.12
C PHE A 141 -17.67 -15.96 -12.07
N MET A 142 -16.94 -15.81 -10.96
CA MET A 142 -16.99 -16.75 -9.84
C MET A 142 -18.40 -16.83 -9.24
N MET A 143 -19.08 -15.69 -9.06
CA MET A 143 -20.45 -15.63 -8.54
C MET A 143 -21.47 -16.28 -9.50
N GLU A 144 -21.37 -16.03 -10.81
CA GLU A 144 -22.21 -16.71 -11.81
C GLU A 144 -21.96 -18.22 -11.87
N ASN A 145 -20.76 -18.67 -11.49
CA ASN A 145 -20.44 -20.09 -11.34
C ASN A 145 -20.96 -20.73 -10.05
N GLY A 146 -21.63 -19.96 -9.18
CA GLY A 146 -22.24 -20.44 -7.94
C GLY A 146 -21.31 -20.40 -6.73
N ILE A 147 -20.15 -19.73 -6.84
CA ILE A 147 -19.27 -19.52 -5.68
C ILE A 147 -19.92 -18.49 -4.77
N SER A 148 -20.00 -18.83 -3.47
CA SER A 148 -20.55 -17.93 -2.46
C SER A 148 -19.71 -16.64 -2.39
N PRO A 149 -20.32 -15.45 -2.46
CA PRO A 149 -19.59 -14.19 -2.30
C PRO A 149 -18.87 -14.08 -0.95
N GLU A 150 -19.40 -14.73 0.09
CA GLU A 150 -18.81 -14.74 1.44
C GLU A 150 -17.49 -15.52 1.50
N ASP A 151 -17.23 -16.40 0.51
CA ASP A 151 -15.97 -17.15 0.37
C ASP A 151 -14.86 -16.32 -0.32
N MET A 152 -15.15 -15.07 -0.71
CA MET A 152 -14.25 -14.22 -1.50
C MET A 152 -13.70 -13.04 -0.68
N LEU A 153 -12.41 -12.78 -0.87
CA LEU A 153 -11.67 -11.68 -0.27
C LEU A 153 -11.08 -10.80 -1.38
N LEU A 154 -11.46 -9.53 -1.43
CA LEU A 154 -10.92 -8.54 -2.37
C LEU A 154 -10.10 -7.49 -1.61
N LEU A 155 -8.78 -7.51 -1.80
CA LEU A 155 -7.85 -6.59 -1.14
C LEU A 155 -7.31 -5.52 -2.11
N THR A 156 -7.31 -4.27 -1.65
CA THR A 156 -6.76 -3.12 -2.38
C THR A 156 -5.92 -2.23 -1.46
N PHE A 157 -5.22 -1.25 -2.03
CA PHE A 157 -4.51 -0.24 -1.23
C PHE A 157 -5.41 0.88 -0.70
N THR A 158 -6.56 1.12 -1.34
CA THR A 158 -7.48 2.19 -0.93
C THR A 158 -8.90 1.67 -0.75
N ARG A 159 -9.60 2.17 0.28
CA ARG A 159 -11.01 1.84 0.55
C ARG A 159 -11.90 2.20 -0.64
N LYS A 160 -11.64 3.35 -1.27
CA LYS A 160 -12.36 3.82 -2.46
C LYS A 160 -12.24 2.82 -3.61
N ALA A 161 -11.05 2.29 -3.88
CA ALA A 161 -10.86 1.32 -4.95
C ALA A 161 -11.62 0.02 -4.70
N ALA A 162 -11.63 -0.50 -3.48
CA ALA A 162 -12.40 -1.71 -3.15
C ALA A 162 -13.91 -1.48 -3.34
N GLY A 163 -14.42 -0.36 -2.83
CA GLY A 163 -15.83 0.00 -2.98
C GLY A 163 -16.25 0.21 -4.44
N GLU A 164 -15.41 0.87 -5.23
CA GLU A 164 -15.65 1.06 -6.67
C GLU A 164 -15.64 -0.27 -7.43
N MET A 165 -14.69 -1.17 -7.13
CA MET A 165 -14.64 -2.50 -7.75
C MET A 165 -15.91 -3.30 -7.43
N LEU A 166 -16.32 -3.39 -6.17
CA LEU A 166 -17.54 -4.11 -5.79
C LEU A 166 -18.80 -3.47 -6.39
N GLY A 167 -18.88 -2.13 -6.43
CA GLY A 167 -19.98 -1.42 -7.07
C GLY A 167 -20.11 -1.76 -8.56
N ARG A 168 -18.98 -1.89 -9.28
CA ARG A 168 -18.97 -2.35 -10.68
C ARG A 168 -19.44 -3.81 -10.82
N VAL A 169 -19.10 -4.69 -9.89
CA VAL A 169 -19.60 -6.08 -9.88
C VAL A 169 -21.14 -6.09 -9.74
N GLN A 170 -21.69 -5.29 -8.84
CA GLN A 170 -23.14 -5.17 -8.65
C GLN A 170 -23.84 -4.70 -9.93
N GLN A 171 -23.26 -3.71 -10.62
CA GLN A 171 -23.79 -3.21 -11.89
C GLN A 171 -23.77 -4.28 -12.99
N LEU A 172 -22.70 -5.08 -13.07
CA LEU A 172 -22.58 -6.16 -14.05
C LEU A 172 -23.60 -7.28 -13.80
N LEU A 173 -23.77 -7.71 -12.55
CA LEU A 173 -24.69 -8.78 -12.18
C LEU A 173 -26.16 -8.32 -12.06
N LYS A 174 -26.37 -7.00 -11.98
CA LYS A 174 -27.66 -6.34 -11.72
C LYS A 174 -28.31 -6.81 -10.41
N ASP A 175 -27.48 -7.06 -9.40
CA ASP A 175 -27.93 -7.47 -8.07
C ASP A 175 -26.97 -6.95 -6.98
N ASN A 176 -27.38 -7.09 -5.72
CA ASN A 176 -26.61 -6.62 -4.57
C ASN A 176 -25.73 -7.70 -3.93
N SER A 177 -25.64 -8.90 -4.51
CA SER A 177 -24.98 -10.03 -3.87
C SER A 177 -23.48 -9.81 -3.65
N ALA A 178 -22.84 -8.95 -4.45
CA ALA A 178 -21.43 -8.59 -4.29
C ALA A 178 -21.11 -7.82 -3.00
N GLN A 179 -22.11 -7.25 -2.29
CA GLN A 179 -21.89 -6.63 -0.96
C GLN A 179 -21.44 -7.63 0.10
N LYS A 180 -21.67 -8.92 -0.15
CA LYS A 180 -21.24 -10.00 0.76
C LYS A 180 -19.78 -10.41 0.55
N VAL A 181 -19.15 -9.98 -0.54
CA VAL A 181 -17.69 -10.12 -0.72
C VAL A 181 -17.01 -9.21 0.29
N PHE A 182 -16.01 -9.73 1.01
CA PHE A 182 -15.18 -8.85 1.82
C PHE A 182 -14.30 -8.01 0.89
N GLY A 183 -14.64 -6.73 0.69
CA GLY A 183 -13.83 -5.78 -0.05
C GLY A 183 -13.24 -4.72 0.85
N GLY A 184 -11.91 -4.57 0.87
CA GLY A 184 -11.28 -3.56 1.70
C GLY A 184 -9.77 -3.45 1.53
N THR A 185 -9.15 -2.65 2.41
CA THR A 185 -7.69 -2.59 2.47
C THR A 185 -7.11 -3.69 3.34
N PHE A 186 -5.82 -3.96 3.19
CA PHE A 186 -5.08 -4.87 4.08
C PHE A 186 -5.30 -4.53 5.57
N HIS A 187 -5.21 -3.26 5.95
CA HIS A 187 -5.47 -2.80 7.32
C HIS A 187 -6.92 -3.00 7.76
N ALA A 188 -7.90 -2.72 6.88
CA ALA A 188 -9.31 -2.93 7.19
C ALA A 188 -9.61 -4.43 7.41
N PHE A 189 -9.03 -5.29 6.58
CA PHE A 189 -9.11 -6.74 6.74
C PHE A 189 -8.44 -7.21 8.03
N ALA A 190 -7.21 -6.76 8.30
CA ALA A 190 -6.49 -7.09 9.52
C ALA A 190 -7.28 -6.69 10.77
N ASN A 191 -7.75 -5.45 10.86
CA ASN A 191 -8.58 -4.99 11.97
C ASN A 191 -9.85 -5.85 12.13
N PHE A 192 -10.57 -6.14 11.04
CA PHE A 192 -11.75 -6.99 11.08
C PHE A 192 -11.45 -8.40 11.62
N VAL A 193 -10.40 -9.04 11.08
CA VAL A 193 -10.02 -10.40 11.43
C VAL A 193 -9.51 -10.47 12.88
N LEU A 194 -8.64 -9.55 13.28
CA LEU A 194 -8.08 -9.51 14.63
C LEU A 194 -9.18 -9.36 15.69
N ARG A 195 -10.18 -8.50 15.45
CA ARG A 195 -11.32 -8.36 16.37
C ARG A 195 -12.24 -9.58 16.34
N LYS A 196 -12.56 -10.10 15.16
CA LYS A 196 -13.45 -11.27 14.99
C LYS A 196 -12.89 -12.53 15.65
N TYR A 197 -11.57 -12.70 15.66
CA TYR A 197 -10.89 -13.88 16.18
C TYR A 197 -10.02 -13.60 17.40
N ALA A 198 -10.22 -12.46 18.07
CA ALA A 198 -9.46 -11.98 19.23
C ALA A 198 -9.14 -13.08 20.26
N ASN A 199 -10.18 -13.81 20.69
CA ASN A 199 -10.05 -14.91 21.66
C ASN A 199 -9.18 -16.08 21.18
N LEU A 200 -9.12 -16.31 19.87
CA LEU A 200 -8.35 -17.42 19.29
C LEU A 200 -6.87 -17.09 19.14
N ILE A 201 -6.52 -15.80 19.04
CA ILE A 201 -5.16 -15.30 18.79
C ILE A 201 -4.57 -14.55 20.00
N ASP A 202 -5.25 -14.58 21.14
CA ASP A 202 -4.84 -13.93 22.40
C ASP A 202 -4.57 -12.42 22.26
N VAL A 203 -5.44 -11.74 21.51
CA VAL A 203 -5.42 -10.29 21.33
C VAL A 203 -6.65 -9.68 22.00
N PRO A 204 -6.54 -8.57 22.75
CA PRO A 204 -7.71 -7.90 23.33
C PRO A 204 -8.65 -7.41 22.23
N PRO A 205 -9.95 -7.76 22.22
CA PRO A 205 -10.87 -7.37 21.14
C PRO A 205 -11.13 -5.85 21.07
N ASP A 206 -10.82 -5.13 22.15
CA ASP A 206 -11.04 -3.70 22.38
C ASP A 206 -9.77 -2.85 22.21
N PHE A 207 -8.71 -3.34 21.55
CA PHE A 207 -7.52 -2.53 21.27
C PHE A 207 -7.90 -1.24 20.51
N THR A 208 -7.22 -0.14 20.84
CA THR A 208 -7.35 1.13 20.12
C THR A 208 -6.33 1.17 19.00
N ILE A 209 -6.73 1.64 17.81
CA ILE A 209 -5.79 1.87 16.71
C ILE A 209 -5.41 3.34 16.73
N ILE A 210 -4.12 3.63 16.79
CA ILE A 210 -3.57 4.98 16.70
C ILE A 210 -3.09 5.26 15.27
N ASP A 211 -3.19 6.51 14.84
CA ASP A 211 -2.74 6.90 13.52
C ASP A 211 -1.24 7.24 13.50
N GLU A 212 -0.79 7.74 12.35
CA GLU A 212 0.61 8.10 12.12
C GLU A 212 1.10 9.27 12.97
N GLU A 213 0.23 10.23 13.29
CA GLU A 213 0.56 11.41 14.09
C GLU A 213 0.60 11.04 15.58
N ASP A 214 -0.42 10.32 16.05
CA ASP A 214 -0.48 9.78 17.41
C ASP A 214 0.72 8.85 17.71
N SER A 215 1.13 8.05 16.72
CA SER A 215 2.33 7.19 16.82
C SER A 215 3.60 8.04 16.97
N ALA A 216 3.72 9.12 16.20
CA ALA A 216 4.86 10.02 16.29
C ALA A 216 4.90 10.74 17.65
N ASP A 217 3.76 11.20 18.16
CA ASP A 217 3.63 11.86 19.46
C ASP A 217 3.99 10.92 20.61
N THR A 218 3.54 9.67 20.53
CA THR A 218 3.88 8.64 21.51
C THR A 218 5.38 8.35 21.52
N ILE A 219 6.00 8.26 20.34
CA ILE A 219 7.46 8.11 20.20
C ILE A 219 8.18 9.31 20.80
N ASP A 220 7.66 10.52 20.61
CA ASP A 220 8.25 11.75 21.13
C ASP A 220 8.22 11.80 22.66
N LEU A 221 7.08 11.40 23.25
CA LEU A 221 6.93 11.27 24.70
C LEU A 221 7.97 10.31 25.28
N ILE A 222 8.14 9.14 24.66
CA ILE A 222 9.11 8.12 25.10
C ILE A 222 10.54 8.63 24.96
N ARG A 223 10.85 9.32 23.86
CA ARG A 223 12.15 9.97 23.65
C ARG A 223 12.48 10.95 24.79
N SER A 224 11.53 11.81 25.15
CA SER A 224 11.71 12.79 26.24
C SER A 224 11.96 12.14 27.60
N GLU A 225 11.24 11.06 27.91
CA GLU A 225 11.41 10.31 29.17
C GLU A 225 12.76 9.59 29.26
N LEU A 226 13.27 9.06 28.14
CA LEU A 226 14.54 8.34 28.10
C LEU A 226 15.79 9.25 28.16
N LYS A 227 15.61 10.58 28.06
CA LYS A 227 16.69 11.59 28.12
C LYS A 227 17.86 11.28 27.18
N THR A 228 17.57 10.89 25.94
CA THR A 228 18.57 10.50 24.93
C THR A 228 19.36 11.68 24.33
N GLU A 229 19.11 12.92 24.76
CA GLU A 229 19.73 14.15 24.22
C GLU A 229 21.19 14.39 24.64
N LYS A 230 22.00 13.33 24.83
CA LYS A 230 23.34 13.44 25.44
C LYS A 230 24.48 13.75 24.46
N THR A 231 24.19 13.96 23.19
CA THR A 231 25.20 14.22 22.16
C THR A 231 25.21 15.69 21.74
N GLY A 232 26.38 16.25 21.42
CA GLY A 232 26.50 17.61 20.88
C GLY A 232 25.87 17.84 19.49
N LYS A 233 25.21 16.83 18.93
CA LYS A 233 24.43 16.89 17.68
C LYS A 233 22.93 16.82 17.97
N ALA A 234 22.14 17.48 17.12
CA ALA A 234 20.70 17.46 17.21
C ALA A 234 20.15 16.04 16.98
N PHE A 235 19.33 15.57 17.93
CA PHE A 235 18.65 14.27 17.86
C PHE A 235 17.57 14.31 16.76
N PRO A 236 17.30 13.19 16.04
CA PRO A 236 16.27 13.15 15.01
C PRO A 236 14.86 13.48 15.56
N GLY A 237 14.04 14.12 14.73
CA GLY A 237 12.65 14.42 15.06
C GLY A 237 11.75 13.18 15.07
N LYS A 238 10.62 13.25 15.80
CA LYS A 238 9.67 12.15 15.99
C LYS A 238 9.25 11.41 14.71
N ASN A 239 8.96 12.15 13.63
CA ASN A 239 8.54 11.57 12.36
C ASN A 239 9.65 10.73 11.72
N ARG A 240 10.90 11.17 11.83
CA ARG A 240 12.06 10.44 11.28
C ARG A 240 12.31 9.15 12.06
N ILE A 241 12.17 9.19 13.39
CA ILE A 241 12.28 8.00 14.25
C ILE A 241 11.16 7.00 13.91
N ARG A 242 9.92 7.48 13.80
CA ARG A 242 8.76 6.66 13.39
C ARG A 242 8.99 6.01 12.03
N GLU A 243 9.48 6.76 11.06
CA GLU A 243 9.80 6.27 9.71
C GLU A 243 10.85 5.14 9.75
N ILE A 244 11.91 5.29 10.54
CA ILE A 244 12.94 4.24 10.70
C ILE A 244 12.35 2.98 11.33
N ILE A 245 11.58 3.13 12.41
CA ILE A 245 10.94 2.00 13.10
C ILE A 245 9.97 1.29 12.15
N SER A 246 9.10 2.02 11.48
CA SER A 246 8.12 1.47 10.54
C SER A 246 8.79 0.81 9.33
N SER A 247 9.84 1.41 8.76
CA SER A 247 10.61 0.84 7.64
C SER A 247 11.28 -0.48 8.05
N ALA A 248 11.87 -0.54 9.24
CA ALA A 248 12.48 -1.76 9.78
C ALA A 248 11.45 -2.90 9.90
N ARG A 249 10.28 -2.59 10.45
CA ARG A 249 9.15 -3.53 10.62
C ARG A 249 8.61 -4.04 9.29
N ASN A 250 8.24 -3.14 8.38
CA ASN A 250 7.65 -3.48 7.09
C ASN A 250 8.59 -4.28 6.18
N ARG A 251 9.91 -4.11 6.34
CA ARG A 251 10.93 -4.79 5.54
C ARG A 251 11.54 -6.00 6.23
N ASN A 252 11.15 -6.31 7.47
CA ASN A 252 11.79 -7.31 8.33
C ASN A 252 13.31 -7.11 8.45
N LEU A 253 13.74 -5.87 8.61
CA LEU A 253 15.13 -5.48 8.85
C LEU A 253 15.30 -5.00 10.29
N THR A 254 16.54 -4.99 10.76
CA THR A 254 16.90 -4.30 11.99
C THR A 254 16.93 -2.78 11.79
N ILE A 255 16.71 -2.03 12.86
CA ILE A 255 16.84 -0.56 12.86
C ILE A 255 18.24 -0.15 12.36
N LYS A 256 19.28 -0.85 12.81
CA LYS A 256 20.66 -0.64 12.37
C LYS A 256 20.84 -0.79 10.85
N GLU A 257 20.25 -1.82 10.24
CA GLU A 257 20.31 -2.03 8.79
C GLU A 257 19.62 -0.89 8.04
N VAL A 258 18.41 -0.49 8.45
CA VAL A 258 17.69 0.63 7.84
C VAL A 258 18.49 1.92 7.93
N ILE A 259 19.06 2.21 9.11
CA ILE A 259 19.87 3.41 9.31
C ILE A 259 21.11 3.41 8.39
N ASN A 260 21.82 2.29 8.31
CA ASN A 260 23.01 2.18 7.47
C ASN A 260 22.70 2.27 5.96
N GLU A 261 21.49 1.92 5.54
CA GLU A 261 21.09 1.98 4.13
C GLU A 261 20.54 3.35 3.70
N GLU A 262 19.73 3.99 4.54
CA GLU A 262 18.87 5.13 4.14
C GLU A 262 19.01 6.36 5.04
N PHE A 263 19.54 6.19 6.26
CA PHE A 263 19.64 7.24 7.26
C PHE A 263 21.06 7.34 7.81
N THR A 264 22.07 7.23 6.93
CA THR A 264 23.49 7.08 7.30
C THR A 264 24.00 8.15 8.26
N GLY A 265 23.50 9.38 8.15
CA GLY A 265 23.81 10.48 9.07
C GLY A 265 23.31 10.31 10.51
N LEU A 266 22.53 9.26 10.80
CA LEU A 266 21.99 8.95 12.12
C LEU A 266 22.64 7.71 12.77
N ALA A 267 23.74 7.20 12.20
CA ALA A 267 24.40 5.99 12.69
C ALA A 267 24.76 6.05 14.20
N GLU A 268 25.15 7.23 14.70
CA GLU A 268 25.47 7.43 16.12
C GLU A 268 24.25 7.30 17.06
N PHE A 269 23.05 7.55 16.55
CA PHE A 269 21.79 7.47 17.31
C PHE A 269 21.14 6.08 17.27
N THR A 270 21.76 5.10 16.60
CA THR A 270 21.18 3.76 16.41
C THR A 270 20.73 3.14 17.74
N GLY A 271 21.58 3.18 18.77
CA GLY A 271 21.26 2.60 20.08
C GLY A 271 20.10 3.32 20.79
N ASP A 272 20.02 4.65 20.66
CA ASP A 272 18.92 5.43 21.23
C ASP A 272 17.59 5.14 20.51
N ILE A 273 17.61 5.03 19.19
CA ILE A 273 16.42 4.70 18.38
C ILE A 273 15.96 3.27 18.68
N GLU A 274 16.87 2.32 18.86
CA GLU A 274 16.54 0.96 19.31
C GLU A 274 15.89 0.96 20.70
N LEU A 275 16.42 1.76 21.63
CA LEU A 275 15.85 1.89 22.98
C LEU A 275 14.45 2.53 22.95
N ILE A 276 14.27 3.58 22.14
CA ILE A 276 12.96 4.22 21.93
C ILE A 276 11.97 3.22 21.31
N SER A 277 12.39 2.44 20.32
CA SER A 277 11.55 1.40 19.70
C SER A 277 11.10 0.35 20.72
N GLN A 278 12.00 -0.12 21.58
CA GLN A 278 11.65 -1.04 22.68
C GLN A 278 10.70 -0.41 23.70
N GLY A 279 10.90 0.88 24.03
CA GLY A 279 10.01 1.64 24.88
C GLY A 279 8.61 1.77 24.28
N TYR A 280 8.54 2.06 22.98
CA TYR A 280 7.30 2.20 22.21
C TYR A 280 6.51 0.90 22.20
N GLU A 281 7.16 -0.22 21.92
CA GLU A 281 6.52 -1.54 21.96
C GLU A 281 5.96 -1.89 23.35
N LYS A 282 6.68 -1.55 24.43
CA LYS A 282 6.19 -1.76 25.80
C LYS A 282 5.01 -0.86 26.12
N TYR A 283 5.09 0.42 25.76
CA TYR A 283 4.02 1.38 25.96
C TYR A 283 2.73 0.93 25.25
N LYS A 284 2.85 0.50 23.99
CA LYS A 284 1.71 -0.01 23.21
C LYS A 284 1.00 -1.18 23.90
N LYS A 285 1.77 -2.14 24.43
CA LYS A 285 1.23 -3.28 25.18
C LYS A 285 0.50 -2.88 26.45
N ILE A 286 1.09 -1.98 27.26
CA ILE A 286 0.50 -1.52 28.52
C ILE A 286 -0.82 -0.79 28.25
N CYS A 287 -0.82 0.09 27.24
CA CYS A 287 -1.98 0.91 26.88
C CYS A 287 -3.00 0.18 26.00
N ARG A 288 -2.71 -1.06 25.57
CA ARG A 288 -3.54 -1.85 24.62
C ARG A 288 -3.85 -1.08 23.32
N ILE A 289 -2.84 -0.40 22.80
CA ILE A 289 -2.92 0.34 21.54
C ILE A 289 -2.11 -0.37 20.45
N PHE A 290 -2.58 -0.25 19.22
CA PHE A 290 -1.99 -0.80 18.02
C PHE A 290 -1.75 0.34 17.03
N ASP A 291 -0.60 0.39 16.40
CA ASP A 291 -0.40 1.18 15.17
C ASP A 291 -0.76 0.34 13.93
N TYR A 292 -0.69 0.96 12.75
CA TYR A 292 -1.01 0.26 11.49
C TYR A 292 -0.08 -0.93 11.21
N ASP A 293 1.20 -0.83 11.59
CA ASP A 293 2.18 -1.90 11.40
C ASP A 293 1.86 -3.10 12.32
N ASP A 294 1.37 -2.85 13.55
CA ASP A 294 0.93 -3.91 14.48
C ASP A 294 -0.19 -4.76 13.90
N LEU A 295 -1.16 -4.14 13.21
CA LEU A 295 -2.26 -4.87 12.58
C LEU A 295 -1.72 -5.92 11.60
N MET A 296 -0.72 -5.54 10.81
CA MET A 296 -0.14 -6.41 9.79
C MET A 296 0.76 -7.47 10.41
N GLU A 297 1.62 -7.11 11.37
CA GLU A 297 2.50 -8.05 12.03
C GLU A 297 1.75 -9.09 12.87
N VAL A 298 0.75 -8.66 13.64
CA VAL A 298 -0.05 -9.57 14.47
C VAL A 298 -0.87 -10.50 13.60
N LEU A 299 -1.49 -10.01 12.51
CA LEU A 299 -2.18 -10.89 11.56
C LEU A 299 -1.24 -11.92 10.94
N ARG A 300 -0.08 -11.48 10.44
CA ARG A 300 0.94 -12.34 9.83
C ARG A 300 1.43 -13.40 10.81
N ASN A 301 1.82 -13.00 12.02
CA ASN A 301 2.34 -13.90 13.05
C ASN A 301 1.26 -14.89 13.47
N SER A 302 0.01 -14.43 13.66
CA SER A 302 -1.12 -15.32 13.96
C SER A 302 -1.36 -16.34 12.85
N LEU A 303 -1.29 -15.94 11.57
CA LEU A 303 -1.40 -16.88 10.45
C LEU A 303 -0.26 -17.90 10.41
N ARG A 304 0.97 -17.50 10.76
CA ARG A 304 2.14 -18.39 10.76
C ARG A 304 2.11 -19.36 11.95
N ASP A 305 1.87 -18.83 13.14
CA ASP A 305 2.16 -19.48 14.42
C ASP A 305 0.92 -20.17 15.03
N ASN A 306 -0.30 -19.84 14.59
CA ASN A 306 -1.54 -20.45 15.07
C ASN A 306 -2.26 -21.26 13.95
N PRO A 307 -2.03 -22.59 13.87
CA PRO A 307 -2.62 -23.44 12.84
C PRO A 307 -4.15 -23.47 12.86
N THR A 308 -4.76 -23.38 14.04
CA THR A 308 -6.22 -23.38 14.22
C THR A 308 -6.83 -22.12 13.61
N PHE A 309 -6.25 -20.96 13.90
CA PHE A 309 -6.64 -19.68 13.32
C PHE A 309 -6.46 -19.68 11.80
N ARG A 310 -5.29 -20.12 11.30
CA ARG A 310 -5.02 -20.24 9.87
C ARG A 310 -6.05 -21.12 9.16
N LYS A 311 -6.36 -22.30 9.71
CA LYS A 311 -7.35 -23.22 9.13
C LYS A 311 -8.74 -22.58 9.08
N ARG A 312 -9.13 -21.85 10.14
CA ARG A 312 -10.42 -21.16 10.21
C ARG A 312 -10.53 -20.03 9.18
N LEU A 313 -9.45 -19.26 9.00
CA LEU A 313 -9.43 -18.17 8.02
C LEU A 313 -9.44 -18.71 6.58
N ASN A 314 -8.65 -19.74 6.28
CA ASN A 314 -8.64 -20.41 4.96
C ASN A 314 -9.99 -21.04 4.61
N SER A 315 -10.75 -21.50 5.61
CA SER A 315 -12.09 -22.05 5.39
C SER A 315 -13.13 -20.95 5.11
N ALA A 316 -12.90 -19.74 5.63
CA ALA A 316 -13.79 -18.59 5.45
C ALA A 316 -13.54 -17.88 4.11
N TYR A 317 -12.29 -17.80 3.65
CA TYR A 317 -11.92 -17.15 2.39
C TYR A 317 -11.18 -18.15 1.51
N LYS A 318 -11.88 -18.69 0.51
CA LYS A 318 -11.34 -19.66 -0.45
C LYS A 318 -10.71 -18.99 -1.67
N TYR A 319 -11.17 -17.79 -2.00
CA TYR A 319 -10.73 -17.01 -3.15
C TYR A 319 -10.24 -15.64 -2.67
N ILE A 320 -9.01 -15.27 -3.05
CA ILE A 320 -8.33 -14.02 -2.68
C ILE A 320 -7.90 -13.28 -3.95
#